data_AF-A0A951MT80-F1
#
_entry.id   AF-A0A951MT80-F1
#
_cell.length_a   1.000
_cell.length_b   1.000
_cell.length_c   1.000
_cell.angle_alpha   90.00
_cell.angle_beta   90.00
_cell.angle_gamma   90.00
#
_symmetry.space_group_name_H-M   'P 1'
#
loop_
_entity.id
_entity.type
_entity.pdbx_description
1 polymer ?
#
loop_
_entity_poly.entity_id
_entity_poly.type
_entity_poly.pdbx_seq_one_letter_code
_entity_poly.pdbx_strand_id
1 'polypeptide(L)' 'MGAVVRDVAELLIVVALGGMVVAVVRRLLAGQLRVYRCAVCARPTSRGYPRCRHCGCEQPDAL' A
#
# COMPACT_ATOMS: atom_id res chain seq x y z
N MET A 1 7.62 -23.33 29.01
CA MET A 1 8.33 -22.93 27.77
C MET A 1 7.38 -22.50 26.66
N GLY A 2 6.27 -23.20 26.39
CA GLY A 2 5.37 -22.85 25.27
C GLY A 2 4.75 -21.44 25.31
N ALA A 3 4.31 -20.96 26.49
CA ALA A 3 3.73 -19.62 26.61
C ALA A 3 4.73 -18.51 26.30
N VAL A 4 5.92 -18.54 26.92
CA VAL A 4 6.97 -17.53 26.72
C VAL A 4 7.40 -17.43 25.25
N VAL A 5 7.57 -18.56 24.56
CA VAL A 5 7.95 -18.57 23.14
C VAL A 5 6.86 -17.93 22.27
N ARG A 6 5.59 -18.25 22.54
CA ARG A 6 4.45 -17.63 21.82
C ARG A 6 4.41 -16.13 22.05
N ASP A 7 4.53 -15.68 23.31
CA ASP A 7 4.41 -14.27 23.66
C ASP A 7 5.56 -13.44 23.04
N VAL A 8 6.77 -14.00 23.01
CA VAL A 8 7.92 -13.40 22.29
C VAL A 8 7.66 -13.33 20.79
N ALA A 9 7.16 -14.41 20.18
CA ALA A 9 6.84 -14.41 18.76
C ALA A 9 5.77 -13.37 18.42
N GLU A 10 4.72 -13.26 19.24
CA GLU A 10 3.66 -12.26 19.08
C GLU A 10 4.21 -10.84 19.17
N LEU A 11 5.07 -10.55 20.16
CA LEU A 11 5.72 -9.25 20.28
C LEU A 11 6.56 -8.91 19.04
N LEU A 12 7.35 -9.85 18.54
CA LEU A 12 8.17 -9.65 17.35
C LEU A 12 7.32 -9.38 16.10
N ILE A 13 6.18 -10.07 15.96
CA ILE A 13 5.22 -9.82 14.88
C ILE A 13 4.67 -8.40 14.98
N VAL A 14 4.24 -7.96 16.16
CA VAL A 14 3.73 -6.60 16.36
C VAL A 14 4.78 -5.55 16.03
N VAL A 15 6.02 -5.74 16.47
CA VAL A 15 7.14 -4.83 16.16
C VAL A 15 7.40 -4.79 14.65
N ALA A 16 7.40 -5.94 13.97
CA ALA A 16 7.60 -6.02 12.52
C ALA A 16 6.48 -5.30 11.75
N LEU A 17 5.22 -5.53 12.12
CA LEU A 17 4.05 -4.86 11.54
C LEU A 17 4.12 -3.34 11.77
N GLY A 18 4.42 -2.90 12.99
CA GLY A 18 4.60 -1.49 13.31
C GLY A 18 5.71 -0.84 12.47
N GLY A 19 6.86 -1.52 12.35
CA GLY A 19 7.97 -1.06 11.51
C GLY A 19 7.59 -0.93 10.03
N MET A 20 6.85 -1.90 9.48
CA MET A 20 6.35 -1.84 8.10
C MET A 20 5.39 -0.65 7.88
N VAL A 21 4.45 -0.44 8.80
CA VAL A 21 3.52 0.70 8.71
C VAL A 21 4.28 2.03 8.77
N VAL A 22 5.21 2.20 9.72
CA VAL A 22 6.03 3.41 9.83
C VAL A 22 6.86 3.63 8.57
N ALA A 23 7.43 2.58 7.99
CA ALA A 23 8.20 2.68 6.76
C ALA A 23 7.33 3.15 5.58
N VAL A 24 6.12 2.60 5.42
CA VAL A 24 5.17 3.03 4.38
C VAL A 24 4.75 4.49 4.58
N VAL A 25 4.42 4.88 5.81
CA VAL A 25 4.04 6.26 6.13
C VAL A 25 5.18 7.23 5.84
N ARG A 26 6.43 6.89 6.22
CA ARG A 26 7.60 7.72 5.90
C ARG A 26 7.79 7.90 4.40
N ARG A 27 7.62 6.84 3.61
CA ARG A 27 7.68 6.92 2.14
C ARG A 27 6.56 7.78 1.57
N LEU A 28 5.36 7.72 2.16
CA LEU A 28 4.22 8.56 1.77
C LEU A 28 4.51 10.04 2.05
N LEU A 29 4.97 10.36 3.26
CA LEU A 29 5.31 11.72 3.67
C LEU A 29 6.48 12.31 2.88
N ALA A 30 7.45 11.48 2.50
CA ALA A 30 8.54 11.88 1.62
C ALA A 30 8.14 12.00 0.13
N GLY A 31 6.86 11.76 -0.22
CA GLY A 31 6.38 11.81 -1.60
C GLY A 31 6.94 10.73 -2.51
N GLN A 32 7.52 9.67 -1.95
CA GLN A 32 8.14 8.56 -2.70
C GLN A 32 7.10 7.58 -3.27
N LEU A 33 5.87 7.62 -2.77
CA LEU A 33 4.74 6.85 -3.30
C LEU A 33 4.02 7.66 -4.37
N ARG A 34 4.23 7.28 -5.64
CA ARG A 34 3.49 7.87 -6.76
C ARG A 34 2.07 7.32 -6.79
N VAL A 35 1.10 8.19 -6.50
CA VAL A 35 -0.32 7.86 -6.68
C VAL A 35 -0.61 7.85 -8.17
N TYR A 36 -0.94 6.69 -8.71
CA TYR A 36 -1.41 6.58 -10.09
C TYR A 36 -2.79 7.25 -10.20
N ARG A 37 -2.94 8.13 -11.19
CA ARG A 37 -4.16 8.90 -11.45
C ARG A 37 -4.64 8.60 -12.85
N CYS A 38 -5.95 8.53 -13.02
CA CYS A 38 -6.54 8.37 -14.33
C CYS A 38 -6.19 9.57 -15.23
N ALA A 39 -5.71 9.31 -16.45
CA ALA A 39 -5.37 10.35 -17.42
C ALA A 39 -6.58 11.23 -17.83
N VAL A 40 -7.81 10.72 -17.67
CA VAL A 40 -9.03 11.41 -18.08
C VAL A 40 -9.69 12.14 -16.90
N CYS A 41 -9.98 11.45 -15.79
CA CYS A 41 -10.73 12.05 -14.67
C CYS A 41 -9.85 12.56 -13.52
N ALA A 42 -8.52 12.40 -13.62
CA ALA A 42 -7.52 12.78 -12.62
C ALA A 42 -7.70 12.17 -11.21
N ARG A 43 -8.70 11.29 -11.01
CA ARG A 43 -8.93 10.62 -9.73
C ARG A 43 -7.86 9.54 -9.48
N PRO A 44 -7.49 9.31 -8.21
CA PRO A 44 -6.62 8.19 -7.84
C PRO A 44 -7.21 6.87 -8.34
N THR A 45 -6.40 6.04 -8.98
CA THR A 45 -6.80 4.71 -9.44
C THR A 45 -5.64 3.74 -9.26
N SER A 46 -5.95 2.44 -9.20
CA SER A 46 -4.91 1.41 -9.18
C SER A 46 -4.40 1.16 -10.61
N ARG A 47 -3.10 0.88 -10.72
CA ARG A 47 -2.45 0.44 -11.97
C ARG A 47 -2.84 -0.99 -12.38
N GLY A 48 -3.39 -1.78 -11.46
CA GLY A 48 -3.79 -3.16 -11.72
C GLY A 48 -5.18 -3.30 -12.36
N TYR A 49 -5.81 -2.21 -12.81
CA TYR A 49 -7.08 -2.28 -13.54
C TYR A 49 -6.92 -1.73 -14.96
N PRO A 50 -7.36 -2.46 -15.99
CA PRO A 50 -7.31 -2.00 -17.38
C PRO A 50 -8.24 -0.81 -17.64
N ARG A 51 -9.26 -0.61 -16.79
CA ARG A 51 -10.20 0.52 -16.87
C ARG A 51 -10.32 1.26 -15.55
N CYS A 52 -10.51 2.58 -15.62
CA CYS A 52 -10.75 3.40 -14.43
C CYS A 52 -12.09 3.02 -13.79
N ARG A 53 -12.10 2.76 -12.48
CA ARG A 53 -13.34 2.48 -11.71
C ARG A 53 -14.30 3.66 -11.61
N HIS A 54 -13.84 4.88 -11.90
CA HIS A 54 -14.66 6.09 -11.77
C HIS A 54 -15.30 6.51 -13.08
N CYS A 55 -14.53 6.55 -14.18
CA CYS A 55 -15.00 7.04 -15.48
C CYS A 55 -15.04 5.97 -16.57
N GLY A 56 -14.55 4.76 -16.30
CA GLY A 56 -14.58 3.64 -17.25
C GLY A 56 -13.57 3.72 -18.40
N CYS A 57 -12.79 4.80 -18.51
CA CYS A 57 -11.81 4.92 -19.59
C CYS A 57 -10.67 3.89 -19.43
N GLU A 58 -10.12 3.47 -20.56
CA GLU A 58 -8.96 2.59 -20.59
C GLU A 58 -7.75 3.28 -19.96
N GLN A 59 -6.97 2.54 -19.18
CA GLN A 59 -5.77 3.04 -18.53
C GLN A 59 -4.55 2.69 -19.39
N PRO A 60 -3.80 3.69 -19.90
CA PRO A 60 -2.70 3.44 -20.83
C PRO A 60 -1.52 2.67 -20.20
N ASP A 61 -1.37 2.74 -18.88
CA ASP A 61 -0.26 2.12 -18.15
C ASP A 61 -0.71 0.95 -17.26
N ALA A 62 -1.82 0.28 -17.59
CA ALA A 62 -2.27 -0.87 -16.82
C ALA A 62 -1.21 -2.00 -16.87
N LEU A 63 -0.89 -2.57 -15.70
CA LEU A 63 0.03 -3.72 -15.56
C LEU A 63 -0.62 -5.03 -16.04
#